data_AF-A0A8H4VES7-F1
#
_entry.id   AF-A0A8H4VES7-F1
#
_cell.length_a   1.000
_cell.length_b   1.000
_cell.length_c   1.000
_cell.angle_alpha   90.00
_cell.angle_beta   90.00
_cell.angle_gamma   90.00
#
_symmetry.space_group_name_H-M   'P 1'
#
loop_
_entity.id
_entity.type
_entity.pdbx_description
1 polymer ?
#
loop_
_entity_poly.entity_id
_entity_poly.type
_entity_poly.pdbx_seq_one_letter_code
_entity_poly.pdbx_strand_id
1 'polypeptide(L)'
;MDYESVKEQWGEIEDRDGVRLSWNVFPSSRMEASRLVVPIGALYTPLKEKPDSPLLQFEPVTCKQPCRSVLNPFCQVDDQEGLASMKESLVMSLSLLPENALVGLITFGTMVQVHEIGYEGCAKSYVFRGSKDYSTKQVQDMLGLLSPTMRPGMQSQQGRQAAGGSASRFLLPVQQAEFQLTKALESLQKDPWPTATDRRSLRCTGVALSVAIGLMESSFQNSGGRIMLFAGGPATEGPGMVVGAELREPIRSHHDIDRDNVKYYKKALKFYENLAKRTAHNGHIIDIFAGSLDQQEGYENFATLLEQPKEDARDLITDRFPLPRFIVCDAGGSQARFLLSKLNPSTTHTSGPFGGAGATSAQTIFTDDVSLHTFMEHLMKLAVSGTN
;
A
#
# COMPACT_ATOMS: atom_id res chain seq x y z
N MET A 1 -9.03 -35.09 -0.71
CA MET A 1 -8.07 -34.69 -1.76
C MET A 1 -7.95 -35.76 -2.84
N ASP A 2 -8.29 -35.42 -4.08
CA ASP A 2 -8.14 -36.29 -5.24
C ASP A 2 -6.67 -36.30 -5.71
N TYR A 3 -6.09 -37.49 -5.88
CA TYR A 3 -4.71 -37.63 -6.33
C TYR A 3 -4.51 -37.08 -7.75
N GLU A 4 -5.58 -37.09 -8.56
CA GLU A 4 -5.51 -36.64 -9.95
C GLU A 4 -5.33 -35.13 -10.08
N SER A 5 -5.98 -34.33 -9.22
CA SER A 5 -5.87 -32.86 -9.29
C SER A 5 -4.48 -32.34 -8.93
N VAL A 6 -3.82 -32.96 -7.93
CA VAL A 6 -2.45 -32.62 -7.53
C VAL A 6 -1.45 -32.98 -8.63
N LYS A 7 -1.70 -34.09 -9.34
CA LYS A 7 -0.88 -34.54 -10.46
C LYS A 7 -1.02 -33.60 -11.66
N GLU A 8 -2.22 -33.12 -11.95
CA GLU A 8 -2.46 -32.10 -12.99
C GLU A 8 -1.74 -30.80 -12.66
N GLN A 9 -1.87 -30.30 -11.42
CA GLN A 9 -1.19 -29.08 -10.97
C GLN A 9 0.33 -29.15 -11.13
N TRP A 10 0.95 -30.29 -10.83
CA TRP A 10 2.39 -30.47 -11.03
C TRP A 10 2.78 -30.58 -12.50
N GLY A 11 1.89 -31.14 -13.34
CA GLY A 11 2.05 -31.14 -14.78
C GLY A 11 2.09 -29.72 -15.36
N GLU A 12 1.19 -28.85 -14.90
CA GLU A 12 1.17 -27.45 -15.32
C GLU A 12 2.45 -26.68 -14.97
N ILE A 13 3.01 -26.92 -13.76
CA ILE A 13 4.28 -26.31 -13.35
C ILE A 13 5.43 -26.83 -14.23
N GLU A 14 5.45 -28.14 -14.52
CA GLU A 14 6.44 -28.75 -15.40
C GLU A 14 6.32 -28.18 -16.83
N ASP A 15 5.11 -27.93 -17.32
CA ASP A 15 4.83 -27.29 -18.62
C ASP A 15 5.24 -25.82 -18.68
N ARG A 16 4.92 -25.06 -17.65
CA ARG A 16 5.27 -23.64 -17.57
C ARG A 16 6.75 -23.40 -17.36
N ASP A 17 7.40 -24.10 -16.44
CA ASP A 17 8.75 -23.76 -15.97
C ASP A 17 9.82 -24.79 -16.37
N GLY A 18 9.41 -25.97 -16.86
CA GLY A 18 10.34 -27.05 -17.23
C GLY A 18 11.01 -27.71 -16.03
N VAL A 19 10.45 -27.54 -14.82
CA VAL A 19 11.01 -28.03 -13.56
C VAL A 19 10.05 -28.99 -12.88
N ARG A 20 10.58 -30.11 -12.40
CA ARG A 20 9.86 -31.04 -11.54
C ARG A 20 10.65 -31.31 -10.27
N LEU A 21 10.09 -30.98 -9.11
CA LEU A 21 10.72 -31.17 -7.81
C LEU A 21 10.37 -32.54 -7.21
N SER A 22 11.31 -33.13 -6.47
CA SER A 22 11.01 -34.29 -5.62
C SER A 22 10.11 -33.94 -4.44
N TRP A 23 10.16 -32.67 -4.00
CA TRP A 23 9.32 -32.10 -2.96
C TRP A 23 8.90 -30.70 -3.36
N ASN A 24 7.62 -30.41 -3.54
CA ASN A 24 7.14 -29.05 -3.82
C ASN A 24 6.97 -28.19 -2.54
N VAL A 25 7.11 -28.82 -1.37
CA VAL A 25 7.12 -28.15 -0.06
C VAL A 25 8.39 -28.58 0.65
N PHE A 26 9.27 -27.62 0.93
CA PHE A 26 10.54 -27.92 1.56
C PHE A 26 10.41 -27.99 3.09
N PRO A 27 11.16 -28.90 3.74
CA PRO A 27 11.27 -28.94 5.19
C PRO A 27 11.86 -27.63 5.71
N SER A 28 11.31 -27.17 6.83
CA SER A 28 11.68 -25.89 7.45
C SER A 28 13.05 -25.90 8.12
N SER A 29 13.62 -27.10 8.35
CA SER A 29 14.89 -27.28 9.04
C SER A 29 15.77 -28.33 8.39
N ARG A 30 17.09 -28.19 8.57
CA ARG A 30 18.08 -29.17 8.09
C ARG A 30 17.91 -30.56 8.73
N MET A 31 17.42 -30.61 9.96
CA MET A 31 17.16 -31.88 10.67
C MET A 31 15.96 -32.63 10.10
N GLU A 32 14.93 -31.93 9.64
CA GLU A 32 13.81 -32.53 8.91
C GLU A 32 14.24 -32.96 7.51
N ALA A 33 15.03 -32.12 6.82
CA ALA A 33 15.59 -32.45 5.52
C ALA A 33 16.44 -33.72 5.56
N SER A 34 17.24 -33.94 6.62
CA SER A 34 18.06 -35.14 6.78
C SER A 34 17.25 -36.41 7.09
N ARG A 35 15.96 -36.28 7.39
CA ARG A 35 15.04 -37.42 7.60
C ARG A 35 14.26 -37.78 6.34
N LEU A 36 14.35 -36.96 5.28
CA LEU A 36 13.72 -37.27 4.00
C LEU A 36 14.45 -38.44 3.32
N VAL A 37 13.71 -39.49 3.01
CA VAL A 37 14.24 -40.66 2.30
C VAL A 37 14.63 -40.29 0.86
N VAL A 38 13.84 -39.43 0.22
CA VAL A 38 14.13 -38.88 -1.10
C VAL A 38 14.74 -37.49 -0.92
N PRO A 39 15.92 -37.19 -1.50
CA PRO A 39 16.55 -35.89 -1.36
C PRO A 39 15.73 -34.80 -2.04
N ILE A 40 15.87 -33.55 -1.58
CA ILE A 40 15.33 -32.37 -2.26
C ILE A 40 16.16 -32.16 -3.54
N GLY A 41 15.51 -32.30 -4.69
CA GLY A 41 16.13 -32.20 -5.99
C GLY A 41 15.12 -31.82 -7.06
N ALA A 42 15.63 -31.42 -8.22
CA ALA A 42 14.83 -31.00 -9.36
C ALA A 42 15.30 -31.74 -10.62
N LEU A 43 14.35 -32.20 -11.43
CA LEU A 43 14.59 -32.44 -12.84
C LEU A 43 14.30 -31.15 -13.59
N TYR A 44 15.27 -30.64 -14.33
CA TYR A 44 15.15 -29.36 -15.03
C TYR A 44 15.45 -29.53 -16.52
N THR A 45 14.55 -29.06 -17.36
CA THR A 45 14.68 -29.04 -18.82
C THR A 45 14.89 -27.59 -19.28
N PRO A 46 16.15 -27.12 -19.40
CA PRO A 46 16.44 -25.71 -19.66
C PRO A 46 15.95 -25.22 -21.02
N LEU A 47 15.95 -26.10 -22.02
CA LEU A 47 15.50 -25.81 -23.39
C LEU A 47 14.15 -26.47 -23.66
N LYS A 48 13.23 -26.45 -22.69
CA LYS A 48 11.86 -26.91 -22.93
C LYS A 48 11.23 -26.04 -24.02
N GLU A 49 10.75 -26.66 -25.09
CA GLU A 49 10.10 -25.96 -26.19
C GLU A 49 8.82 -25.28 -25.70
N LYS A 50 8.74 -23.95 -25.86
CA LYS A 50 7.57 -23.14 -25.51
C LYS A 50 7.17 -22.32 -26.73
N PRO A 51 6.20 -22.80 -27.54
CA PRO A 51 5.83 -22.16 -28.80
C PRO A 51 5.27 -20.74 -28.60
N ASP A 52 4.68 -20.45 -27.44
CA ASP A 52 3.98 -19.19 -27.15
C ASP A 52 4.81 -18.17 -26.35
N SER A 53 6.09 -18.44 -26.07
CA SER A 53 6.94 -17.49 -25.31
C SER A 53 7.69 -16.54 -26.24
N PRO A 54 7.43 -15.21 -26.18
CA PRO A 54 8.17 -14.25 -27.00
C PRO A 54 9.64 -14.19 -26.59
N LEU A 55 10.54 -14.16 -27.58
CA LEU A 55 11.97 -13.93 -27.34
C LEU A 55 12.21 -12.47 -27.00
N LEU A 56 12.88 -12.22 -25.88
CA LEU A 56 13.29 -10.88 -25.47
C LEU A 56 14.53 -10.45 -26.26
N GLN A 57 14.44 -9.30 -26.94
CA GLN A 57 15.51 -8.77 -27.81
C GLN A 57 16.48 -7.82 -27.06
N PHE A 58 16.69 -8.04 -25.77
CA PHE A 58 17.57 -7.22 -24.94
C PHE A 58 18.39 -8.08 -23.98
N GLU A 59 19.52 -7.55 -23.51
CA GLU A 59 20.38 -8.28 -22.56
C GLU A 59 19.71 -8.40 -21.18
N PRO A 60 19.86 -9.56 -20.49
CA PRO A 60 19.28 -9.76 -19.17
C PRO A 60 19.79 -8.74 -18.14
N VAL A 61 18.88 -8.14 -17.38
CA VAL A 61 19.23 -7.23 -16.29
C VAL A 61 19.75 -8.04 -15.10
N THR A 62 21.02 -7.85 -14.73
CA THR A 62 21.68 -8.61 -13.66
C THR A 62 21.88 -7.80 -12.38
N CYS A 63 21.72 -8.47 -11.24
CA CYS A 63 22.08 -7.94 -9.93
C CYS A 63 23.59 -7.64 -9.84
N LYS A 64 23.96 -6.63 -9.06
CA LYS A 64 25.36 -6.21 -8.87
C LYS A 64 26.20 -7.30 -8.19
N GLN A 65 27.51 -7.24 -8.34
CA GLN A 65 28.44 -8.16 -7.66
C GLN A 65 28.22 -8.12 -6.14
N PRO A 66 28.27 -9.27 -5.45
CA PRO A 66 28.70 -10.59 -5.94
C PRO A 66 27.57 -11.49 -6.50
N CYS A 67 26.32 -11.02 -6.54
CA CYS A 67 25.14 -11.86 -6.77
C CYS A 67 24.99 -12.35 -8.23
N ARG A 68 25.00 -11.43 -9.22
CA ARG A 68 24.79 -11.71 -10.66
C ARG A 68 23.46 -12.39 -11.05
N SER A 69 22.52 -12.61 -10.13
CA SER A 69 21.19 -13.15 -10.47
C SER A 69 20.46 -12.24 -11.47
N VAL A 70 19.69 -12.85 -12.38
CA VAL A 70 18.89 -12.14 -13.37
C VAL A 70 17.57 -11.67 -12.75
N LEU A 71 17.11 -10.48 -13.14
CA LEU A 71 15.79 -9.95 -12.78
C LEU A 71 14.71 -10.98 -13.12
N ASN A 72 13.88 -11.32 -12.14
CA ASN A 72 12.84 -12.33 -12.27
C ASN A 72 11.59 -11.90 -11.48
N PRO A 73 10.43 -12.54 -11.70
CA PRO A 73 9.15 -12.13 -11.09
C PRO A 73 9.12 -12.11 -9.55
N PHE A 74 10.10 -12.72 -8.88
CA PHE A 74 10.19 -12.75 -7.42
C PHE A 74 11.05 -11.60 -6.85
N CYS A 75 11.59 -10.72 -7.70
CA CYS A 75 12.28 -9.51 -7.26
C CYS A 75 11.28 -8.46 -6.76
N GLN A 76 11.54 -7.89 -5.58
CA GLN A 76 10.81 -6.71 -5.10
C GLN A 76 11.29 -5.47 -5.88
N VAL A 77 10.36 -4.76 -6.52
CA VAL A 77 10.62 -3.48 -7.20
C VAL A 77 10.24 -2.34 -6.26
N ASP A 78 11.13 -1.37 -6.04
CA ASP A 78 10.91 -0.23 -5.15
C ASP A 78 10.25 0.95 -5.89
N ASP A 79 9.34 1.66 -5.22
CA ASP A 79 8.47 2.73 -5.72
C ASP A 79 9.22 4.00 -6.21
N GLN A 80 10.55 4.05 -6.14
CA GLN A 80 11.35 5.19 -6.60
C GLN A 80 11.23 5.45 -8.11
N GLU A 81 10.99 4.41 -8.91
CA GLU A 81 10.76 4.56 -10.36
C GLU A 81 9.39 5.20 -10.66
N GLY A 82 8.38 4.95 -9.82
CA GLY A 82 7.02 5.48 -10.03
C GLY A 82 6.94 7.00 -9.93
N LEU A 83 7.61 7.61 -8.94
CA LEU A 83 7.65 9.07 -8.82
C LEU A 83 8.44 9.71 -9.98
N ALA A 84 9.56 9.12 -10.39
CA ALA A 84 10.35 9.62 -11.52
C ALA A 84 9.54 9.61 -12.82
N SER A 85 8.91 8.47 -13.14
CA SER A 85 8.06 8.33 -14.33
C SER A 85 6.87 9.31 -14.31
N MET A 86 6.26 9.53 -13.15
CA MET A 86 5.16 10.50 -13.00
C MET A 86 5.63 11.93 -13.23
N LYS A 87 6.82 12.33 -12.73
CA LYS A 87 7.38 13.66 -13.00
C LYS A 87 7.56 13.92 -14.48
N GLU A 88 8.17 12.97 -15.20
CA GLU A 88 8.39 13.08 -16.65
C GLU A 88 7.06 13.24 -17.39
N SER A 89 6.05 12.45 -17.03
CA SER A 89 4.70 12.51 -17.61
C SER A 89 4.01 13.85 -17.35
N LEU A 90 4.17 14.43 -16.14
CA LEU A 90 3.61 15.74 -15.81
C LEU A 90 4.31 16.88 -16.54
N VAL A 91 5.63 16.86 -16.61
CA VAL A 91 6.40 17.87 -17.36
C VAL A 91 6.02 17.84 -18.83
N MET A 92 5.90 16.66 -19.44
CA MET A 92 5.38 16.52 -20.81
C MET A 92 3.96 17.08 -20.94
N SER A 93 3.06 16.76 -19.99
CA SER A 93 1.67 17.21 -20.04
C SER A 93 1.53 18.73 -19.94
N LEU A 94 2.41 19.42 -19.21
CA LEU A 94 2.41 20.89 -19.12
C LEU A 94 2.62 21.55 -20.47
N SER A 95 3.47 20.97 -21.34
CA SER A 95 3.72 21.48 -22.69
C SER A 95 2.53 21.34 -23.64
N LEU A 96 1.55 20.50 -23.30
CA LEU A 96 0.34 20.28 -24.09
C LEU A 96 -0.81 21.20 -23.68
N LEU A 97 -0.68 21.92 -22.56
CA LEU A 97 -1.71 22.82 -22.07
C LEU A 97 -1.69 24.17 -22.83
N PRO A 98 -2.85 24.82 -23.03
CA PRO A 98 -2.89 26.18 -23.55
C PRO A 98 -2.11 27.16 -22.68
N GLU A 99 -1.41 28.12 -23.30
CA GLU A 99 -0.54 29.09 -22.61
C GLU A 99 -1.26 29.91 -21.52
N ASN A 100 -2.55 30.17 -21.71
CA ASN A 100 -3.41 30.94 -20.80
C ASN A 100 -4.10 30.07 -19.72
N ALA A 101 -3.89 28.75 -19.72
CA ALA A 101 -4.45 27.87 -18.70
C ALA A 101 -3.82 28.18 -17.34
N LEU A 102 -4.64 28.28 -16.29
CA LEU A 102 -4.14 28.49 -14.94
C LEU A 102 -3.71 27.17 -14.30
N VAL A 103 -2.47 27.12 -13.83
CA VAL A 103 -1.89 25.94 -13.18
C VAL A 103 -1.45 26.24 -11.76
N GLY A 104 -1.57 25.25 -10.89
CA GLY A 104 -1.16 25.27 -9.49
C GLY A 104 -0.63 23.91 -9.07
N LEU A 105 0.18 23.88 -8.01
CA LEU A 105 0.80 22.66 -7.50
C LEU A 105 0.50 22.46 -6.01
N ILE A 106 0.00 21.27 -5.68
CA ILE A 106 -0.14 20.79 -4.32
C ILE A 106 0.59 19.46 -4.23
N THR A 107 1.52 19.34 -3.28
CA THR A 107 2.21 18.08 -2.99
C THR A 107 1.73 17.56 -1.64
N PHE A 108 1.67 16.25 -1.47
CA PHE A 108 1.20 15.66 -0.22
C PHE A 108 1.90 14.34 0.10
N GLY A 109 1.95 14.04 1.39
CA GLY A 109 2.43 12.80 1.99
C GLY A 109 1.83 12.69 3.39
N THR A 110 2.68 12.79 4.41
CA THR A 110 2.25 13.00 5.81
C THR A 110 1.59 14.37 6.01
N MET A 111 2.05 15.38 5.25
CA MET A 111 1.54 16.75 5.28
C MET A 111 1.11 17.18 3.87
N VAL A 112 0.27 18.19 3.78
CA VAL A 112 -0.13 18.81 2.50
C VAL A 112 0.63 20.12 2.33
N GLN A 113 1.23 20.35 1.17
CA GLN A 113 1.97 21.56 0.85
C GLN A 113 1.35 22.23 -0.38
N VAL A 114 0.86 23.45 -0.22
CA VAL A 114 0.35 24.28 -1.32
C VAL A 114 1.47 25.23 -1.77
N HIS A 115 1.92 25.11 -3.02
CA HIS A 115 3.06 25.87 -3.54
C HIS A 115 2.61 27.24 -4.06
N GLU A 116 3.32 28.29 -3.66
CA GLU A 116 3.16 29.65 -4.19
C GLU A 116 4.08 29.81 -5.41
N ILE A 117 3.51 29.73 -6.61
CA ILE A 117 4.28 29.74 -7.88
C ILE A 117 4.65 31.17 -8.29
N GLY A 118 3.88 32.17 -7.88
CA GLY A 118 4.08 33.57 -8.30
C GLY A 118 5.21 34.34 -7.63
N TYR A 119 6.03 33.69 -6.82
CA TYR A 119 7.16 34.35 -6.14
C TYR A 119 8.49 33.80 -6.65
N GLU A 120 9.17 34.56 -7.51
CA GLU A 120 10.41 34.11 -8.18
C GLU A 120 11.64 34.08 -7.27
N GLY A 121 11.60 34.77 -6.11
CA GLY A 121 12.77 34.90 -5.23
C GLY A 121 13.13 33.65 -4.44
N CYS A 122 12.15 32.81 -4.09
CA CYS A 122 12.37 31.52 -3.43
C CYS A 122 11.10 30.65 -3.48
N ALA A 123 11.25 29.33 -3.40
CA ALA A 123 10.11 28.43 -3.29
C ALA A 123 9.42 28.62 -1.93
N LYS A 124 8.17 29.10 -1.96
CA LYS A 124 7.32 29.23 -0.77
C LYS A 124 6.19 28.20 -0.84
N SER A 125 5.92 27.55 0.28
CA SER A 125 4.84 26.58 0.39
C SER A 125 4.10 26.72 1.73
N TYR A 126 2.78 26.63 1.68
CA TYR A 126 1.92 26.63 2.86
C TYR A 126 1.65 25.18 3.28
N VAL A 127 1.96 24.85 4.54
CA VAL A 127 1.89 23.48 5.03
C VAL A 127 0.65 23.28 5.90
N PHE A 128 -0.19 22.32 5.52
CA PHE A 128 -1.36 21.88 6.27
C PHE A 128 -1.10 20.51 6.89
N ARG A 129 -1.63 20.31 8.10
CA ARG A 129 -1.46 19.07 8.85
C ARG A 129 -2.39 17.99 8.32
N GLY A 130 -1.82 16.88 7.85
CA GLY A 130 -2.57 15.78 7.24
C GLY A 130 -3.59 15.11 8.16
N SER A 131 -3.44 15.24 9.48
CA SER A 131 -4.38 14.66 10.46
C SER A 131 -5.61 15.52 10.76
N LYS A 132 -5.71 16.74 10.22
CA LYS A 132 -6.75 17.72 10.58
C LYS A 132 -7.66 17.99 9.38
N ASP A 133 -8.96 18.11 9.64
CA ASP A 133 -9.92 18.59 8.64
C ASP A 133 -9.93 20.12 8.59
N TYR A 134 -9.97 20.66 7.38
CA TYR A 134 -9.95 22.10 7.12
C TYR A 134 -11.20 22.49 6.32
N SER A 135 -11.96 23.44 6.85
CA SER A 135 -13.06 24.06 6.12
C SER A 135 -12.55 25.06 5.08
N THR A 136 -13.37 25.34 4.05
CA THR A 136 -13.04 26.33 3.00
C THR A 136 -12.62 27.68 3.60
N LYS A 137 -13.32 28.16 4.64
CA LYS A 137 -12.98 29.42 5.32
C LYS A 137 -11.60 29.38 5.97
N GLN A 138 -11.26 28.28 6.65
CA GLN A 138 -9.94 28.11 7.26
C GLN A 138 -8.83 28.08 6.21
N VAL A 139 -9.08 27.44 5.05
CA VAL A 139 -8.13 27.44 3.94
C VAL A 139 -7.97 28.87 3.38
N GLN A 140 -9.07 29.61 3.20
CA GLN A 140 -9.05 31.01 2.76
C GLN A 140 -8.23 31.90 3.70
N ASP A 141 -8.44 31.77 5.01
CA ASP A 141 -7.71 32.55 6.02
C ASP A 141 -6.22 32.21 6.03
N MET A 142 -5.87 30.92 5.99
CA MET A 142 -4.47 30.46 6.05
C MET A 142 -3.68 30.78 4.79
N LEU A 143 -4.32 30.78 3.62
CA LEU A 143 -3.70 31.15 2.35
C LEU A 143 -3.75 32.67 2.09
N GLY A 144 -4.45 33.42 2.95
CA GLY A 144 -4.62 34.87 2.80
C GLY A 144 -5.40 35.25 1.55
N LEU A 145 -6.41 34.45 1.17
CA LEU A 145 -7.21 34.65 -0.04
C LEU A 145 -8.30 35.71 0.16
N LEU A 146 -8.67 36.00 1.42
CA LEU A 146 -9.53 37.12 1.74
C LEU A 146 -8.75 38.44 1.57
N SER A 147 -9.36 39.39 0.86
CA SER A 147 -8.86 40.77 0.87
C SER A 147 -8.84 41.26 2.32
N PRO A 148 -7.77 41.91 2.80
CA PRO A 148 -7.83 42.57 4.10
C PRO A 148 -9.02 43.52 4.06
N THR A 149 -9.95 43.35 5.00
CA THR A 149 -11.08 44.24 5.19
C THR A 149 -10.54 45.67 5.14
N MET A 150 -11.03 46.44 4.16
CA MET A 150 -10.68 47.84 4.03
C MET A 150 -10.88 48.51 5.39
N ARG A 151 -9.81 49.07 5.96
CA ARG A 151 -9.95 49.93 7.12
C ARG A 151 -10.90 51.07 6.73
N PRO A 152 -11.97 51.36 7.50
CA PRO A 152 -12.85 52.47 7.18
C PRO A 152 -12.04 53.77 7.25
N GLY A 153 -11.83 54.44 6.12
CA GLY A 153 -11.27 55.81 6.12
C GLY A 153 -10.25 56.21 5.06
N MET A 154 -9.89 55.38 4.07
CA MET A 154 -8.92 55.78 3.03
C MET A 154 -9.55 55.78 1.63
N GLN A 155 -9.72 56.98 1.06
CA GLN A 155 -10.29 57.21 -0.28
C GLN A 155 -9.42 56.56 -1.37
N SER A 156 -10.05 55.76 -2.23
CA SER A 156 -9.41 55.04 -3.34
C SER A 156 -9.19 55.96 -4.54
N GLN A 157 -7.95 56.05 -5.01
CA GLN A 157 -7.61 56.56 -6.34
C GLN A 157 -7.98 55.49 -7.38
N GLN A 158 -8.87 55.85 -8.31
CA GLN A 158 -9.30 55.03 -9.43
C GLN A 158 -8.11 54.72 -10.36
N GLY A 159 -7.66 53.47 -10.37
CA GLY A 159 -6.64 53.00 -11.31
C GLY A 159 -6.61 51.47 -11.36
N ARG A 160 -7.18 50.92 -12.45
CA ARG A 160 -7.03 49.52 -12.93
C ARG A 160 -7.05 48.42 -11.85
N GLN A 161 -8.25 47.92 -11.52
CA GLN A 161 -8.38 46.58 -10.94
C GLN A 161 -7.91 45.55 -11.99
N ALA A 162 -6.70 45.04 -11.81
CA ALA A 162 -6.28 43.82 -12.49
C ALA A 162 -7.14 42.67 -11.94
N ALA A 163 -7.69 41.87 -12.84
CA ALA A 163 -8.50 40.68 -12.54
C ALA A 163 -7.63 39.51 -12.02
N GLY A 164 -6.78 39.77 -11.02
CA GLY A 164 -5.99 38.78 -10.30
C GLY A 164 -6.27 38.94 -8.81
N GLY A 165 -7.26 38.22 -8.30
CA GLY A 165 -7.49 38.14 -6.85
C GLY A 165 -6.28 37.53 -6.14
N SER A 166 -6.24 37.53 -4.80
CA SER A 166 -5.13 36.97 -3.99
C SER A 166 -4.74 35.52 -4.36
N ALA A 167 -5.63 34.79 -5.03
CA ALA A 167 -5.43 33.47 -5.63
C ALA A 167 -4.43 33.42 -6.79
N SER A 168 -4.12 34.56 -7.44
CA SER A 168 -3.17 34.65 -8.54
C SER A 168 -1.74 34.31 -8.14
N ARG A 169 -1.47 34.15 -6.84
CA ARG A 169 -0.18 33.71 -6.31
C ARG A 169 0.00 32.19 -6.35
N PHE A 170 -1.12 31.46 -6.33
CA PHE A 170 -1.16 29.98 -6.35
C PHE A 170 -1.53 29.42 -7.73
N LEU A 171 -2.29 30.19 -8.51
CA LEU A 171 -2.78 29.81 -9.83
C LEU A 171 -2.31 30.85 -10.86
N LEU A 172 -1.43 30.43 -11.75
CA LEU A 172 -0.82 31.29 -12.76
C LEU A 172 -0.95 30.71 -14.18
N PRO A 173 -0.98 31.55 -15.22
CA PRO A 173 -0.93 31.07 -16.60
C PRO A 173 0.30 30.19 -16.83
N VAL A 174 0.16 29.10 -17.58
CA VAL A 174 1.26 28.18 -17.93
C VAL A 174 2.48 28.95 -18.44
N GLN A 175 2.27 29.93 -19.33
CA GLN A 175 3.32 30.82 -19.84
C GLN A 175 4.24 31.42 -18.75
N GLN A 176 3.67 31.76 -17.59
CA GLN A 176 4.39 32.42 -16.50
C GLN A 176 4.91 31.40 -15.48
N ALA A 177 4.24 30.25 -15.35
CA ALA A 177 4.53 29.23 -14.35
C ALA A 177 5.47 28.12 -14.86
N GLU A 178 5.62 27.94 -16.17
CA GLU A 178 6.27 26.77 -16.80
C GLU A 178 7.65 26.46 -16.18
N PHE A 179 8.53 27.45 -16.13
CA PHE A 179 9.88 27.26 -15.59
C PHE A 179 9.87 26.91 -14.10
N GLN A 180 9.10 27.64 -13.28
CA GLN A 180 9.03 27.40 -11.84
C GLN A 180 8.39 26.05 -11.52
N LEU A 181 7.34 25.68 -12.26
CA LEU A 181 6.61 24.45 -12.06
C LEU A 181 7.44 23.23 -12.50
N THR A 182 8.14 23.31 -13.63
CA THR A 182 9.06 22.26 -14.09
C THR A 182 10.17 22.05 -13.07
N LYS A 183 10.82 23.13 -12.61
CA LYS A 183 11.85 23.07 -11.56
C LYS A 183 11.31 22.47 -10.25
N ALA A 184 10.10 22.86 -9.85
CA ALA A 184 9.45 22.30 -8.67
C ALA A 184 9.22 20.79 -8.83
N LEU A 185 8.65 20.35 -9.96
CA LEU A 185 8.38 18.94 -10.27
C LEU A 185 9.67 18.10 -10.31
N GLU A 186 10.71 18.56 -11.00
CA GLU A 186 11.99 17.85 -11.08
C GLU A 186 12.63 17.68 -9.70
N SER A 187 12.57 18.73 -8.86
CA SER A 187 13.15 18.72 -7.52
C SER A 187 12.34 17.94 -6.48
N LEU A 188 11.10 17.50 -6.78
CA LEU A 188 10.29 16.75 -5.82
C LEU A 188 11.02 15.51 -5.33
N GLN A 189 10.99 15.27 -4.02
CA GLN A 189 11.55 14.08 -3.41
C GLN A 189 10.42 13.25 -2.79
N LYS A 190 10.72 11.98 -2.48
CA LYS A 190 9.83 11.17 -1.63
C LYS A 190 9.64 11.87 -0.29
N ASP A 191 8.46 11.67 0.31
CA ASP A 191 8.16 12.22 1.64
C ASP A 191 9.30 11.86 2.61
N PRO A 192 9.97 12.85 3.25
CA PRO A 192 11.16 12.60 4.06
C PRO A 192 10.87 11.80 5.34
N TRP A 193 9.61 11.61 5.70
CA TRP A 193 9.23 10.84 6.89
C TRP A 193 9.53 9.35 6.70
N PRO A 194 10.40 8.76 7.56
CA PRO A 194 10.74 7.35 7.44
C PRO A 194 9.52 6.49 7.70
N THR A 195 9.27 5.54 6.81
CA THR A 195 8.21 4.53 6.99
C THR A 195 8.85 3.26 7.56
N ALA A 196 8.37 2.81 8.72
CA ALA A 196 8.82 1.55 9.32
C ALA A 196 8.41 0.35 8.43
N THR A 197 9.18 -0.74 8.46
CA THR A 197 8.96 -1.91 7.60
C THR A 197 7.58 -2.55 7.78
N ASP A 198 6.98 -2.46 8.95
CA ASP A 198 5.67 -2.99 9.31
C ASP A 198 4.51 -1.99 9.09
N ARG A 199 4.80 -0.85 8.46
CA ARG A 199 3.84 0.24 8.27
C ARG A 199 3.78 0.70 6.81
N ARG A 200 2.59 1.14 6.43
CA ARG A 200 2.34 1.94 5.23
C ARG A 200 2.81 3.37 5.48
N SER A 201 3.25 4.05 4.43
CA SER A 201 3.53 5.49 4.50
C SER A 201 2.27 6.26 4.90
N LEU A 202 2.45 7.29 5.71
CA LEU A 202 1.37 8.19 6.09
C LEU A 202 0.96 9.03 4.87
N ARG A 203 -0.32 8.95 4.51
CA ARG A 203 -0.86 9.56 3.31
C ARG A 203 -2.18 10.24 3.62
N CYS A 204 -2.17 11.57 3.60
CA CYS A 204 -3.32 12.42 3.89
C CYS A 204 -4.10 12.85 2.62
N THR A 205 -4.41 11.90 1.73
CA THR A 205 -5.08 12.16 0.44
C THR A 205 -6.38 12.95 0.59
N GLY A 206 -7.19 12.65 1.61
CA GLY A 206 -8.46 13.34 1.84
C GLY A 206 -8.27 14.82 2.22
N VAL A 207 -7.24 15.14 3.00
CA VAL A 207 -6.91 16.54 3.32
C VAL A 207 -6.37 17.26 2.09
N ALA A 208 -5.53 16.60 1.29
CA ALA A 208 -5.00 17.19 0.06
C ALA A 208 -6.13 17.59 -0.90
N LEU A 209 -7.13 16.71 -1.10
CA LEU A 209 -8.33 17.01 -1.88
C LEU A 209 -9.16 18.13 -1.25
N SER A 210 -9.40 18.10 0.07
CA SER A 210 -10.19 19.15 0.75
C SER A 210 -9.55 20.54 0.62
N VAL A 211 -8.23 20.63 0.75
CA VAL A 211 -7.46 21.87 0.58
C VAL A 211 -7.50 22.34 -0.89
N ALA A 212 -7.31 21.42 -1.85
CA ALA A 212 -7.39 21.75 -3.28
C ALA A 212 -8.78 22.28 -3.67
N ILE A 213 -9.84 21.61 -3.23
CA ILE A 213 -11.22 22.04 -3.43
C ILE A 213 -11.43 23.40 -2.75
N GLY A 214 -10.97 23.58 -1.51
CA GLY A 214 -11.11 24.85 -0.78
C GLY A 214 -10.41 26.03 -1.48
N LEU A 215 -9.24 25.79 -2.05
CA LEU A 215 -8.51 26.78 -2.86
C LEU A 215 -9.33 27.15 -4.12
N MET A 216 -9.82 26.15 -4.87
CA MET A 216 -10.60 26.38 -6.09
C MET A 216 -11.95 27.06 -5.80
N GLU A 217 -12.68 26.61 -4.77
CA GLU A 217 -13.94 27.18 -4.30
C GLU A 217 -13.81 28.65 -3.87
N SER A 218 -12.65 29.06 -3.39
CA SER A 218 -12.42 30.46 -2.99
C SER A 218 -12.02 31.36 -4.15
N SER A 219 -11.39 30.78 -5.17
CA SER A 219 -10.74 31.54 -6.24
C SER A 219 -11.59 31.61 -7.50
N PHE A 220 -12.34 30.55 -7.81
CA PHE A 220 -13.00 30.35 -9.11
C PHE A 220 -14.37 29.67 -8.97
N GLN A 221 -15.29 30.25 -8.20
CA GLN A 221 -16.65 29.71 -8.04
C GLN A 221 -17.39 29.64 -9.39
N ASN A 222 -18.05 28.51 -9.66
CA ASN A 222 -18.85 28.26 -10.87
C ASN A 222 -18.04 28.41 -12.18
N SER A 223 -16.73 28.20 -12.11
CA SER A 223 -15.84 28.20 -13.27
C SER A 223 -15.27 26.81 -13.51
N GLY A 224 -14.98 26.50 -14.77
CA GLY A 224 -14.33 25.26 -15.15
C GLY A 224 -12.96 25.14 -14.49
N GLY A 225 -12.79 24.12 -13.66
CA GLY A 225 -11.55 23.83 -12.97
C GLY A 225 -11.34 22.32 -12.87
N ARG A 226 -10.09 21.86 -12.96
CA ARG A 226 -9.75 20.44 -12.93
C ARG A 226 -8.68 20.18 -11.88
N ILE A 227 -8.97 19.28 -10.95
CA ILE A 227 -8.06 18.82 -9.91
C ILE A 227 -7.58 17.43 -10.32
N MET A 228 -6.30 17.29 -10.64
CA MET A 228 -5.69 16.00 -11.00
C MET A 228 -4.97 15.43 -9.77
N LEU A 229 -5.52 14.37 -9.19
CA LEU A 229 -4.95 13.67 -8.05
C LEU A 229 -4.12 12.48 -8.54
N PHE A 230 -2.83 12.47 -8.21
CA PHE A 230 -1.94 11.33 -8.42
C PHE A 230 -1.69 10.64 -7.08
N ALA A 231 -2.21 9.42 -6.92
CA ALA A 231 -2.13 8.65 -5.69
C ALA A 231 -1.37 7.34 -5.90
N GLY A 232 -0.29 7.13 -5.15
CA GLY A 232 0.49 5.90 -5.15
C GLY A 232 0.10 4.93 -4.04
N GLY A 233 -1.16 4.92 -3.61
CA GLY A 233 -1.66 4.06 -2.54
C GLY A 233 -2.82 4.66 -1.73
N PRO A 234 -3.38 3.89 -0.77
CA PRO A 234 -4.56 4.31 -0.01
C PRO A 234 -4.26 5.46 0.96
N ALA A 235 -5.30 6.20 1.35
CA ALA A 235 -5.21 7.20 2.41
C ALA A 235 -5.10 6.51 3.78
N THR A 236 -4.02 6.79 4.51
CA THR A 236 -3.68 6.16 5.80
C THR A 236 -3.72 7.14 6.97
N GLU A 237 -3.87 8.43 6.70
CA GLU A 237 -3.95 9.48 7.72
C GLU A 237 -5.06 10.49 7.42
N GLY A 238 -5.70 10.97 8.48
CA GLY A 238 -6.64 12.09 8.41
C GLY A 238 -8.06 11.76 7.95
N PRO A 239 -8.88 12.79 7.72
CA PRO A 239 -10.19 12.65 7.09
C PRO A 239 -10.11 11.93 5.74
N GLY A 240 -11.04 11.01 5.48
CA GLY A 240 -11.01 10.18 4.28
C GLY A 240 -10.07 8.98 4.35
N MET A 241 -9.49 8.66 5.52
CA MET A 241 -8.69 7.46 5.73
C MET A 241 -9.44 6.19 5.29
N VAL A 242 -8.73 5.33 4.56
CA VAL A 242 -9.25 4.10 3.95
C VAL A 242 -8.79 2.86 4.72
N VAL A 243 -7.57 2.88 5.26
CA VAL A 243 -6.95 1.80 6.03
C VAL A 243 -5.97 2.41 7.03
N GLY A 244 -5.70 1.76 8.16
CA GLY A 244 -4.67 2.21 9.09
C GLY A 244 -3.25 2.09 8.51
N ALA A 245 -2.33 2.76 9.19
CA ALA A 245 -0.92 2.76 8.82
C ALA A 245 -0.22 1.42 9.08
N GLU A 246 -0.76 0.53 9.89
CA GLU A 246 -0.11 -0.75 10.20
C GLU A 246 -0.42 -1.79 9.13
N LEU A 247 0.60 -2.48 8.59
CA LEU A 247 0.41 -3.47 7.52
C LEU A 247 -0.45 -4.65 7.95
N ARG A 248 -0.40 -5.01 9.24
CA ARG A 248 -1.26 -6.05 9.85
C ARG A 248 -2.76 -5.78 9.73
N GLU A 249 -3.13 -4.53 9.49
CA GLU A 249 -4.51 -4.19 9.19
C GLU A 249 -4.72 -4.34 7.68
N PRO A 250 -5.48 -5.36 7.23
CA PRO A 250 -5.72 -5.57 5.82
C PRO A 250 -6.59 -4.45 5.26
N ILE A 251 -6.42 -4.18 3.96
CA ILE A 251 -7.36 -3.35 3.23
C ILE A 251 -8.67 -4.13 3.12
N ARG A 252 -9.81 -3.45 3.32
CA ARG A 252 -11.15 -4.06 3.27
C ARG A 252 -11.36 -4.87 1.98
N SER A 253 -12.01 -6.02 2.12
CA SER A 253 -12.51 -6.83 1.00
C SER A 253 -14.02 -6.59 0.76
N HIS A 254 -14.58 -7.16 -0.32
CA HIS A 254 -16.03 -7.19 -0.53
C HIS A 254 -16.76 -7.94 0.59
N HIS A 255 -16.18 -9.05 1.05
CA HIS A 255 -16.72 -9.83 2.16
C HIS A 255 -16.81 -9.05 3.47
N ASP A 256 -15.80 -8.21 3.75
CA ASP A 256 -15.83 -7.33 4.92
C ASP A 256 -16.95 -6.30 4.83
N ILE A 257 -17.22 -5.77 3.63
CA ILE A 257 -18.32 -4.82 3.39
C ILE A 257 -19.67 -5.50 3.62
N ASP A 258 -19.86 -6.69 3.06
CA ASP A 258 -21.11 -7.45 3.18
C ASP A 258 -21.42 -7.86 4.63
N ARG A 259 -20.38 -8.16 5.40
CA ARG A 259 -20.50 -8.49 6.84
C ARG A 259 -20.47 -7.27 7.76
N ASP A 260 -20.45 -6.07 7.20
CA ASP A 260 -20.34 -4.79 7.90
C ASP A 260 -19.11 -4.69 8.84
N ASN A 261 -18.05 -5.45 8.55
CA ASN A 261 -16.79 -5.46 9.28
C ASN A 261 -15.80 -4.40 8.73
N VAL A 262 -16.30 -3.19 8.47
CA VAL A 262 -15.55 -2.13 7.77
C VAL A 262 -15.35 -0.87 8.62
N LYS A 263 -14.25 -0.83 9.37
CA LYS A 263 -13.95 0.24 10.34
C LYS A 263 -13.96 1.65 9.75
N TYR A 264 -13.38 1.83 8.56
CA TYR A 264 -13.16 3.15 7.96
C TYR A 264 -14.13 3.51 6.83
N TYR A 265 -14.72 2.51 6.17
CA TYR A 265 -15.46 2.67 4.93
C TYR A 265 -16.60 3.69 5.02
N LYS A 266 -17.50 3.55 6.00
CA LYS A 266 -18.66 4.45 6.15
C LYS A 266 -18.24 5.90 6.41
N LYS A 267 -17.19 6.11 7.20
CA LYS A 267 -16.65 7.46 7.50
C LYS A 267 -15.96 8.07 6.27
N ALA A 268 -15.18 7.28 5.56
CA ALA A 268 -14.51 7.69 4.33
C ALA A 268 -15.52 8.03 3.22
N LEU A 269 -16.53 7.17 3.02
CA LEU A 269 -17.60 7.37 2.04
C LEU A 269 -18.32 8.70 2.29
N LYS A 270 -18.77 8.95 3.53
CA LYS A 270 -19.44 10.21 3.89
C LYS A 270 -18.54 11.43 3.67
N PHE A 271 -17.25 11.31 3.93
CA PHE A 271 -16.29 12.39 3.70
C PHE A 271 -16.11 12.70 2.21
N TYR A 272 -15.83 11.69 1.39
CA TYR A 272 -15.64 11.88 -0.05
C TYR A 272 -16.93 12.25 -0.80
N GLU A 273 -18.10 11.77 -0.36
CA GLU A 273 -19.39 12.24 -0.87
C GLU A 273 -19.61 13.73 -0.62
N ASN A 274 -19.20 14.23 0.55
CA ASN A 274 -19.27 15.67 0.85
C ASN A 274 -18.37 16.47 -0.11
N LEU A 275 -17.13 16.02 -0.29
CA LEU A 275 -16.19 16.65 -1.23
C LEU A 275 -16.71 16.60 -2.68
N ALA A 276 -17.32 15.49 -3.10
CA ALA A 276 -17.91 15.35 -4.42
C ALA A 276 -19.07 16.32 -4.63
N LYS A 277 -19.98 16.45 -3.67
CA LYS A 277 -21.10 17.41 -3.72
C LYS A 277 -20.60 18.85 -3.82
N ARG A 278 -19.60 19.21 -3.01
CA ARG A 278 -18.94 20.51 -3.03
C ARG A 278 -18.31 20.82 -4.38
N THR A 279 -17.56 19.87 -4.92
CA THR A 279 -16.87 20.01 -6.22
C THR A 279 -17.87 20.17 -7.36
N ALA A 280 -18.90 19.31 -7.40
CA ALA A 280 -19.95 19.33 -8.42
C ALA A 280 -20.75 20.63 -8.38
N HIS A 281 -21.08 21.14 -7.18
CA HIS A 281 -21.79 22.41 -7.02
C HIS A 281 -21.03 23.59 -7.61
N ASN A 282 -19.69 23.60 -7.51
CA ASN A 282 -18.84 24.68 -8.01
C ASN A 282 -18.39 24.50 -9.47
N GLY A 283 -18.80 23.43 -10.15
CA GLY A 283 -18.45 23.17 -11.54
C GLY A 283 -17.00 22.71 -11.75
N HIS A 284 -16.40 22.09 -10.74
CA HIS A 284 -15.03 21.55 -10.82
C HIS A 284 -15.05 20.04 -11.13
N ILE A 285 -13.94 19.55 -11.68
CA ILE A 285 -13.73 18.14 -12.03
C ILE A 285 -12.58 17.61 -11.18
N ILE A 286 -12.69 16.37 -10.70
CA ILE A 286 -11.58 15.65 -10.03
C ILE A 286 -11.25 14.42 -10.86
N ASP A 287 -10.02 14.37 -11.35
CA ASP A 287 -9.44 13.20 -11.99
C ASP A 287 -8.56 12.48 -10.97
N ILE A 288 -8.71 11.15 -10.85
CA ILE A 288 -7.92 10.34 -9.91
C ILE A 288 -7.09 9.33 -10.69
N PHE A 289 -5.78 9.53 -10.68
CA PHE A 289 -4.78 8.63 -11.24
C PHE A 289 -4.18 7.80 -10.11
N ALA A 290 -4.62 6.54 -9.99
CA ALA A 290 -4.12 5.60 -9.00
C ALA A 290 -3.01 4.72 -9.59
N GLY A 291 -1.76 5.00 -9.21
CA GLY A 291 -0.57 4.23 -9.57
C GLY A 291 -0.10 3.39 -8.39
N SER A 292 -0.85 2.36 -8.02
CA SER A 292 -0.52 1.45 -6.92
C SER A 292 -0.87 0.01 -7.27
N LEU A 293 0.04 -0.92 -6.98
CA LEU A 293 -0.15 -2.35 -7.24
C LEU A 293 -1.31 -2.96 -6.44
N ASP A 294 -1.62 -2.40 -5.27
CA ASP A 294 -2.59 -2.97 -4.33
C ASP A 294 -4.08 -2.87 -4.75
N GLN A 295 -4.45 -2.10 -5.78
CA GLN A 295 -5.86 -1.78 -6.11
C GLN A 295 -6.17 -1.59 -7.62
N GLN A 296 -5.41 -2.18 -8.54
CA GLN A 296 -5.72 -2.06 -9.98
C GLN A 296 -6.61 -3.21 -10.49
N GLU A 297 -7.78 -2.87 -11.05
CA GLU A 297 -8.70 -3.78 -11.77
C GLU A 297 -8.08 -4.42 -13.04
N GLY A 298 -6.85 -4.04 -13.41
CA GLY A 298 -6.05 -4.69 -14.47
C GLY A 298 -5.24 -5.90 -14.01
N TYR A 299 -5.29 -6.26 -12.72
CA TYR A 299 -4.59 -7.41 -12.16
C TYR A 299 -5.53 -8.42 -11.50
N GLU A 300 -6.74 -8.65 -12.06
CA GLU A 300 -7.61 -9.75 -11.62
C GLU A 300 -6.84 -11.07 -11.51
N ASN A 301 -5.98 -11.36 -12.48
CA ASN A 301 -5.13 -12.55 -12.47
C ASN A 301 -4.15 -12.59 -11.27
N PHE A 302 -3.63 -11.44 -10.82
CA PHE A 302 -2.70 -11.38 -9.68
C PHE A 302 -3.44 -11.41 -8.34
N ALA A 303 -4.61 -10.76 -8.25
CA ALA A 303 -5.49 -10.84 -7.09
C ALA A 303 -5.98 -12.29 -6.89
N THR A 304 -6.44 -12.95 -7.97
CA THR A 304 -6.78 -14.38 -7.95
C THR A 304 -5.59 -15.23 -7.54
N LEU A 305 -4.38 -14.95 -8.04
CA LEU A 305 -3.15 -15.66 -7.67
C LEU A 305 -2.76 -15.49 -6.18
N LEU A 306 -3.10 -14.36 -5.55
CA LEU A 306 -2.85 -14.12 -4.12
C LEU A 306 -3.98 -14.69 -3.23
N GLU A 307 -5.17 -14.86 -3.77
CA GLU A 307 -6.32 -15.45 -3.08
C GLU A 307 -6.28 -16.99 -3.14
N GLN A 308 -5.77 -17.56 -4.24
CA GLN A 308 -5.68 -19.01 -4.49
C GLN A 308 -4.98 -19.78 -3.35
N PRO A 309 -3.82 -19.34 -2.82
CA PRO A 309 -3.16 -20.03 -1.70
C PRO A 309 -3.99 -20.00 -0.41
N LYS A 310 -4.86 -19.00 -0.23
CA LYS A 310 -5.74 -18.90 0.94
C LYS A 310 -6.94 -19.84 0.81
N GLU A 311 -7.48 -19.98 -0.40
CA GLU A 311 -8.54 -20.96 -0.70
C GLU A 311 -8.01 -22.39 -0.62
N ASP A 312 -6.87 -22.67 -1.26
CA ASP A 312 -6.20 -23.98 -1.19
C ASP A 312 -5.93 -24.38 0.27
N ALA A 313 -5.44 -23.44 1.09
CA ALA A 313 -5.20 -23.70 2.50
C ALA A 313 -6.50 -23.92 3.28
N ARG A 314 -7.60 -23.21 2.95
CA ARG A 314 -8.91 -23.43 3.58
C ARG A 314 -9.44 -24.82 3.24
N ASP A 315 -9.33 -25.26 1.99
CA ASP A 315 -9.77 -26.57 1.54
C ASP A 315 -8.95 -27.70 2.17
N LEU A 316 -7.62 -27.52 2.26
CA LEU A 316 -6.69 -28.42 2.95
C LEU A 316 -7.05 -28.63 4.43
N ILE A 317 -7.62 -27.63 5.09
CA ILE A 317 -7.92 -27.65 6.53
C ILE A 317 -9.23 -28.40 6.81
N THR A 318 -10.19 -28.34 5.89
CA THR A 318 -11.45 -29.10 5.97
C THR A 318 -11.23 -30.61 5.95
N ASP A 319 -10.20 -31.10 5.24
CA ASP A 319 -9.87 -32.53 5.11
C ASP A 319 -9.00 -33.07 6.27
N ARG A 320 -8.62 -32.23 7.25
CA ARG A 320 -7.67 -32.58 8.32
C ARG A 320 -8.38 -32.69 9.67
N PHE A 321 -8.22 -33.83 10.34
CA PHE A 321 -8.71 -34.06 11.70
C PHE A 321 -7.56 -34.36 12.68
N PRO A 322 -7.53 -33.75 13.88
CA PRO A 322 -8.39 -32.65 14.34
C PRO A 322 -8.15 -31.37 13.55
N LEU A 323 -9.19 -30.55 13.42
CA LEU A 323 -9.21 -29.38 12.53
C LEU A 323 -8.06 -28.41 12.88
N PRO A 324 -7.05 -28.26 12.00
CA PRO A 324 -5.87 -27.47 12.32
C PRO A 324 -6.18 -25.97 12.32
N ARG A 325 -5.51 -25.22 13.20
CA ARG A 325 -5.68 -23.78 13.33
C ARG A 325 -5.00 -23.06 12.16
N PHE A 326 -5.81 -22.52 11.24
CA PHE A 326 -5.33 -21.69 10.14
C PHE A 326 -5.03 -20.27 10.61
N ILE A 327 -3.87 -19.73 10.25
CA ILE A 327 -3.50 -18.35 10.55
C ILE A 327 -2.92 -17.72 9.29
N VAL A 328 -3.67 -16.80 8.69
CA VAL A 328 -3.16 -15.91 7.64
C VAL A 328 -2.46 -14.76 8.32
N CYS A 329 -1.22 -14.47 7.93
CA CYS A 329 -0.49 -13.35 8.48
C CYS A 329 0.39 -12.66 7.44
N ASP A 330 0.50 -11.35 7.61
CA ASP A 330 1.40 -10.52 6.83
C ASP A 330 2.81 -10.57 7.43
N ALA A 331 3.83 -10.48 6.58
CA ALA A 331 5.22 -10.42 7.04
C ALA A 331 5.42 -9.23 7.99
N GLY A 332 5.92 -9.49 9.20
CA GLY A 332 6.08 -8.48 10.27
C GLY A 332 4.82 -8.22 11.11
N GLY A 333 3.68 -8.84 10.78
CA GLY A 333 2.45 -8.76 11.57
C GLY A 333 2.55 -9.51 12.91
N SER A 334 1.69 -9.16 13.88
CA SER A 334 1.67 -9.81 15.19
C SER A 334 1.39 -11.32 15.12
N GLN A 335 0.67 -11.76 14.08
CA GLN A 335 0.38 -13.17 13.82
C GLN A 335 1.54 -13.90 13.13
N ALA A 336 2.48 -13.18 12.48
CA ALA A 336 3.71 -13.78 11.95
C ALA A 336 4.60 -14.35 13.06
N ARG A 337 4.40 -13.89 14.30
CA ARG A 337 5.01 -14.50 15.48
C ARG A 337 4.66 -15.98 15.62
N PHE A 338 3.50 -16.46 15.19
CA PHE A 338 3.17 -17.90 15.24
C PHE A 338 3.98 -18.74 14.23
N LEU A 339 4.45 -18.13 13.14
CA LEU A 339 5.37 -18.74 12.17
C LEU A 339 6.85 -18.59 12.60
N LEU A 340 7.18 -17.50 13.29
CA LEU A 340 8.55 -17.18 13.74
C LEU A 340 8.91 -17.75 15.12
N SER A 341 7.91 -18.07 15.95
CA SER A 341 8.11 -18.67 17.28
C SER A 341 8.22 -20.17 17.15
N LYS A 342 9.36 -20.74 17.55
CA LYS A 342 9.45 -22.19 17.77
C LYS A 342 8.74 -22.53 19.08
N LEU A 343 7.56 -23.12 18.98
CA LEU A 343 6.90 -23.78 20.09
C LEU A 343 7.63 -25.10 20.34
N ASN A 344 8.15 -25.34 21.54
CA ASN A 344 8.65 -26.65 21.95
C ASN A 344 7.62 -27.27 22.91
N PRO A 345 6.79 -28.22 22.46
CA PRO A 345 5.75 -28.85 23.29
C PRO A 345 6.30 -29.64 24.49
N SER A 346 7.62 -29.85 24.55
CA SER A 346 8.29 -30.56 25.65
C SER A 346 8.63 -29.64 26.85
N THR A 347 8.49 -28.33 26.70
CA THR A 347 8.75 -27.34 27.76
C THR A 347 7.46 -26.69 28.22
N THR A 348 6.79 -27.33 29.19
CA THR A 348 5.61 -26.83 29.89
C THR A 348 6.04 -26.06 31.16
N HIS A 349 5.12 -25.34 31.81
CA HIS A 349 5.39 -24.70 33.10
C HIS A 349 5.85 -25.67 34.20
N THR A 350 5.66 -26.97 34.01
CA THR A 350 6.00 -28.04 34.94
C THR A 350 7.36 -28.71 34.70
N SER A 351 8.02 -28.48 33.56
CA SER A 351 9.27 -29.17 33.19
C SER A 351 10.54 -28.29 33.23
N GLY A 352 10.43 -27.02 33.65
CA GLY A 352 11.56 -26.10 33.75
C GLY A 352 12.27 -26.11 35.13
N PRO A 353 13.62 -26.14 35.20
CA PRO A 353 14.36 -25.91 36.44
C PRO A 353 14.08 -24.50 36.96
N PHE A 354 13.72 -24.39 38.24
CA PHE A 354 13.48 -23.11 38.90
C PHE A 354 14.81 -22.35 39.05
N GLY A 355 14.99 -21.27 38.27
CA GLY A 355 16.08 -20.32 38.42
C GLY A 355 17.40 -20.75 37.78
N GLY A 356 17.67 -20.26 36.57
CA GLY A 356 18.98 -20.38 35.92
C GLY A 356 19.13 -19.34 34.83
N ALA A 357 19.83 -18.24 35.14
CA ALA A 357 20.17 -17.20 34.18
C ALA A 357 21.19 -17.74 33.17
N GLY A 358 20.84 -17.73 31.88
CA GLY A 358 21.81 -17.91 30.80
C GLY A 358 21.31 -18.68 29.58
N ALA A 359 20.51 -18.04 28.73
CA ALA A 359 20.49 -18.29 27.29
C ALA A 359 19.69 -17.19 26.57
N THR A 360 20.39 -16.36 25.80
CA THR A 360 19.81 -15.36 24.91
C THR A 360 19.25 -16.03 23.64
N SER A 361 18.10 -15.51 23.18
CA SER A 361 17.50 -15.63 21.83
C SER A 361 16.59 -16.82 21.49
N ALA A 362 15.46 -16.93 22.19
CA ALA A 362 14.11 -17.12 21.63
C ALA A 362 13.10 -17.07 22.79
N GLN A 363 12.02 -16.28 22.69
CA GLN A 363 10.98 -16.30 23.71
C GLN A 363 10.22 -17.64 23.62
N THR A 364 10.67 -18.64 24.37
CA THR A 364 9.95 -19.90 24.59
C THR A 364 8.61 -19.58 25.24
N ILE A 365 7.52 -19.83 24.52
CA ILE A 365 6.16 -19.69 25.04
C ILE A 365 5.84 -20.99 25.76
N PHE A 366 5.63 -20.92 27.08
CA PHE A 366 5.14 -22.04 27.87
C PHE A 366 3.67 -22.31 27.49
N THR A 367 3.33 -23.56 27.22
CA THR A 367 1.95 -24.00 27.01
C THR A 367 1.45 -24.75 28.23
N ASP A 368 0.16 -24.60 28.55
CA ASP A 368 -0.55 -25.48 29.49
C ASP A 368 -1.00 -26.78 28.80
N ASP A 369 -0.95 -26.81 27.47
CA ASP A 369 -1.36 -27.96 26.67
C ASP A 369 -0.33 -29.10 26.77
N VAL A 370 -0.84 -30.30 27.06
CA VAL A 370 -0.06 -31.54 27.15
C VAL A 370 0.24 -32.05 25.74
N SER A 371 1.45 -32.59 25.50
CA SER A 371 1.82 -33.15 24.19
C SER A 371 0.80 -34.19 23.70
N LEU A 372 0.59 -34.26 22.38
CA LEU A 372 -0.33 -35.23 21.76
C LEU A 372 -0.02 -36.67 22.18
N HIS A 373 1.25 -37.00 22.39
CA HIS A 373 1.68 -38.32 22.84
C HIS A 373 1.16 -38.64 24.24
N THR A 374 1.31 -37.71 25.20
CA THR A 374 0.81 -37.87 26.56
C THR A 374 -0.72 -37.86 26.60
N PHE A 375 -1.37 -37.06 25.76
CA PHE A 375 -2.82 -37.08 25.58
C PHE A 375 -3.30 -38.44 25.07
N MET A 376 -2.65 -38.99 24.03
CA MET A 376 -2.95 -40.32 23.49
C MET A 376 -2.68 -41.44 24.51
N GLU A 377 -1.64 -41.35 25.34
CA GLU A 377 -1.41 -42.28 26.45
C GLU A 377 -2.52 -42.21 27.50
N HIS A 378 -2.98 -41.02 27.86
CA HIS A 378 -4.11 -40.85 28.77
C HIS A 378 -5.40 -41.42 28.17
N LEU A 379 -5.63 -41.20 26.88
CA LEU A 379 -6.79 -41.73 26.14
C LEU A 379 -6.74 -43.25 26.04
N MET A 380 -5.56 -43.83 25.77
CA MET A 380 -5.35 -45.28 25.81
C MET A 380 -5.58 -45.85 27.22
N LYS A 381 -5.07 -45.20 28.27
CA LYS A 381 -5.34 -45.63 29.65
C LYS A 381 -6.83 -45.58 29.97
N LEU A 382 -7.53 -44.50 29.62
CA LEU A 382 -8.98 -44.36 29.80
C LEU A 382 -9.79 -45.40 29.01
N ALA A 383 -9.37 -45.72 27.78
CA ALA A 383 -10.02 -46.71 26.95
C ALA A 383 -9.79 -48.15 27.46
N VAL A 384 -8.64 -48.44 28.08
CA VAL A 384 -8.30 -49.75 28.65
C VAL A 384 -8.81 -49.90 30.08
N SER A 385 -8.95 -48.81 30.84
CA SER A 385 -9.56 -48.77 32.17
C SER A 385 -11.08 -48.72 32.09
N GLY A 386 -11.68 -49.55 31.22
CA GLY A 386 -13.12 -49.75 31.20
C GLY A 386 -13.62 -50.03 32.62
N THR A 387 -14.59 -49.23 33.04
CA THR A 387 -15.48 -49.52 34.16
C THR A 387 -15.88 -51.00 34.12
N ASN A 388 -15.38 -51.76 35.10
CA ASN A 388 -16.26 -52.62 35.88
C ASN A 388 -16.71 -51.81 37.10
#